data_AF-A0A819YJB2-F1
#
_entry.id   AF-A0A819YJB2-F1
#
_cell.length_a   1.000
_cell.length_b   1.000
_cell.length_c   1.000
_cell.angle_alpha   90.00
_cell.angle_beta   90.00
_cell.angle_gamma   90.00
#
_symmetry.space_group_name_H-M   'P 1'
#
loop_
_entity.id
_entity.type
_entity.pdbx_description
1 polymer ?
#
loop_
_entity_poly.entity_id
_entity_poly.type
_entity_poly.pdbx_seq_one_letter_code
_entity_poly.pdbx_strand_id
1 'polypeptide(L)'
;ELEEFLFLSPWTLLSPPGNVTGIIKQEGSSWRMNYVIKDAREQPILNIIGPCCIYDGPYSCCCENKFTLFGSDRTTEIGAIYKKYSGFCKEAFTSCDVFSMHVPINMDVKAKMLVLGALFLIDFMNFSLTPQQQS
;
A
#
# COMPACT_ATOMS: atom_id res chain seq x y z
N GLU A 1 11.36 -9.03 15.75
CA GLU A 1 10.57 -10.27 15.79
C GLU A 1 9.06 -10.03 15.86
N LEU A 2 8.52 -9.34 16.90
CA LEU A 2 7.07 -9.04 16.95
C LEU A 2 6.59 -8.08 15.86
N GLU A 3 7.38 -7.06 15.55
CA GLU A 3 7.12 -6.10 14.46
C GLU A 3 7.06 -6.78 13.08
N GLU A 4 8.05 -7.65 12.77
CA GLU A 4 8.05 -8.43 11.52
C GLU A 4 6.85 -9.39 11.41
N PHE A 5 6.38 -9.93 12.54
CA PHE A 5 5.20 -10.77 12.56
C PHE A 5 3.92 -9.99 12.25
N LEU A 6 3.80 -8.76 12.77
CA LEU A 6 2.69 -7.86 12.42
C LEU A 6 2.73 -7.46 10.94
N PHE A 7 3.92 -7.21 10.39
CA PHE A 7 4.09 -6.84 8.98
C PHE A 7 3.69 -7.95 8.01
N LEU A 8 3.93 -9.21 8.36
CA LEU A 8 3.60 -10.36 7.49
C LEU A 8 2.19 -10.93 7.72
N SER A 9 1.46 -10.39 8.70
CA SER A 9 0.11 -10.83 9.01
C SER A 9 -0.88 -10.40 7.92
N PRO A 10 -1.80 -11.28 7.48
CA PRO A 10 -2.82 -10.92 6.50
C PRO A 10 -3.88 -9.99 7.11
N TRP A 11 -4.30 -8.99 6.35
CA TRP A 11 -5.36 -8.05 6.69
C TRP A 11 -6.66 -8.44 5.97
N THR A 12 -7.69 -8.76 6.73
CA THR A 12 -9.00 -9.14 6.19
C THR A 12 -9.89 -7.91 6.09
N LEU A 13 -10.36 -7.60 4.87
CA LEU A 13 -11.33 -6.53 4.66
C LEU A 13 -12.75 -7.10 4.75
N LEU A 14 -13.54 -6.54 5.67
CA LEU A 14 -14.94 -6.92 5.90
C LEU A 14 -15.87 -5.82 5.40
N SER A 15 -16.99 -6.22 4.81
CA SER A 15 -18.13 -5.35 4.52
C SER A 15 -19.26 -5.64 5.53
N PRO A 16 -19.96 -4.63 6.08
CA PRO A 16 -21.13 -4.87 6.91
C PRO A 16 -22.15 -5.77 6.18
N PRO A 17 -22.74 -6.79 6.83
CA PRO A 17 -22.77 -7.09 8.27
C PRO A 17 -21.65 -8.03 8.79
N GLY A 18 -20.49 -8.06 8.13
CA GLY A 18 -19.36 -8.93 8.48
C GLY A 18 -18.91 -9.88 7.37
N ASN A 19 -19.35 -9.65 6.13
CA ASN A 19 -18.97 -10.46 4.98
C ASN A 19 -17.53 -10.16 4.57
N VAL A 20 -16.72 -11.21 4.40
CA VAL A 20 -15.35 -11.07 3.88
C VAL A 20 -15.41 -10.57 2.44
N THR A 21 -14.84 -9.39 2.21
CA THR A 21 -14.65 -8.82 0.87
C THR A 21 -13.40 -9.41 0.22
N GLY A 22 -12.33 -9.58 1.00
CA GLY A 22 -11.07 -10.15 0.55
C GLY A 22 -9.96 -9.95 1.59
N ILE A 23 -8.74 -10.30 1.20
CA ILE A 23 -7.56 -10.31 2.07
C ILE A 23 -6.43 -9.56 1.38
N ILE A 24 -5.71 -8.75 2.15
CA ILE A 24 -4.53 -8.03 1.72
C ILE A 24 -3.36 -8.57 2.53
N LYS A 25 -2.31 -9.05 1.86
CA LYS A 25 -1.16 -9.64 2.55
C LYS A 25 0.13 -9.06 1.99
N GLN A 26 1.04 -8.63 2.87
CA GLN A 26 2.39 -8.29 2.44
C GLN A 26 3.16 -9.56 2.07
N GLU A 27 3.87 -9.53 0.95
CA GLU A 27 4.74 -10.61 0.50
C GLU A 27 6.19 -10.15 0.36
N GLY A 28 7.12 -11.05 0.65
CA GLY A 28 8.55 -10.78 0.56
C GLY A 28 9.16 -10.47 1.93
N SER A 29 10.08 -9.51 1.96
CA SER A 29 10.76 -9.07 3.17
C SER A 29 10.20 -7.72 3.66
N SER A 30 10.43 -7.40 4.93
CA SER A 30 9.94 -6.15 5.56
C SER A 30 10.33 -4.88 4.77
N TRP A 31 11.45 -4.94 4.05
CA TRP A 31 12.01 -3.88 3.20
C TRP A 31 11.54 -3.95 1.74
N ARG A 32 10.51 -4.73 1.42
CA ARG A 32 9.84 -4.69 0.10
C ARG A 32 8.36 -4.49 0.33
N MET A 33 7.86 -3.34 -0.13
CA MET A 33 6.45 -2.97 -0.06
C MET A 33 5.66 -3.65 -1.17
N ASN A 34 5.61 -4.98 -1.15
CA ASN A 34 4.84 -5.79 -2.09
C ASN A 34 3.63 -6.37 -1.37
N TYR A 35 2.46 -6.23 -1.98
CA TYR A 35 1.22 -6.74 -1.43
C TYR A 35 0.50 -7.60 -2.44
N VAL A 36 -0.12 -8.67 -1.97
CA VAL A 36 -1.05 -9.48 -2.73
C VAL A 36 -2.45 -9.23 -2.22
N ILE A 37 -3.34 -8.91 -3.14
CA ILE A 37 -4.77 -8.76 -2.87
C ILE A 37 -5.45 -10.03 -3.35
N LYS A 38 -6.17 -10.65 -2.43
CA LYS A 38 -6.95 -11.86 -2.65
C LYS A 38 -8.43 -11.57 -2.48
N ASP A 39 -9.25 -12.29 -3.23
CA ASP A 39 -10.70 -12.28 -3.03
C ASP A 39 -11.10 -13.05 -1.75
N ALA A 40 -12.41 -13.12 -1.49
CA ALA A 40 -12.96 -13.84 -0.34
C ALA A 40 -12.73 -15.37 -0.37
N ARG A 41 -12.28 -15.92 -1.51
CA ARG A 41 -11.91 -17.34 -1.69
C ARG A 41 -10.39 -17.53 -1.65
N GLU A 42 -9.68 -16.51 -1.18
CA GLU A 42 -8.22 -16.46 -1.10
C GLU A 42 -7.50 -16.58 -2.45
N GLN A 43 -8.20 -16.32 -3.56
CA GLN A 43 -7.60 -16.32 -4.89
C GLN A 43 -6.94 -14.97 -5.17
N PRO A 44 -5.68 -14.93 -5.65
CA PRO A 44 -5.01 -13.68 -5.97
C PRO A 44 -5.69 -13.01 -7.17
N ILE A 45 -6.13 -11.77 -6.97
CA ILE A 45 -6.81 -10.98 -8.00
C ILE A 45 -5.97 -9.79 -8.46
N LEU A 46 -5.15 -9.23 -7.58
CA LEU A 46 -4.27 -8.10 -7.87
C LEU A 46 -2.97 -8.20 -7.07
N ASN A 47 -1.94 -7.53 -7.55
CA ASN A 47 -0.68 -7.36 -6.84
C ASN A 47 -0.32 -5.88 -6.81
N ILE A 48 0.23 -5.40 -5.69
CA ILE A 48 0.77 -4.05 -5.56
C ILE A 48 2.27 -4.20 -5.37
N ILE A 49 3.04 -3.50 -6.21
CA ILE A 49 4.50 -3.47 -6.12
C ILE A 49 4.91 -2.02 -5.84
N GLY A 50 5.49 -1.80 -4.67
CA GLY A 50 6.02 -0.51 -4.25
C GLY A 50 7.34 -0.14 -4.94
N PRO A 51 7.82 1.09 -4.72
CA PRO A 51 9.07 1.56 -5.29
C PRO A 51 10.27 0.72 -4.80
N CYS A 52 11.31 0.64 -5.64
CA CYS A 52 12.52 -0.12 -5.34
C CYS A 52 13.34 0.47 -4.18
N CYS A 53 13.14 1.76 -3.87
CA CYS A 53 13.82 2.48 -2.81
C CYS A 53 12.79 3.01 -1.81
N ILE A 54 12.95 2.66 -0.52
CA ILE A 54 12.02 3.02 0.57
C ILE A 54 12.47 4.31 1.29
N TYR A 55 13.70 4.76 1.08
CA TYR A 55 14.23 5.93 1.77
C TYR A 55 13.74 7.23 1.11
N ASP A 56 12.95 7.99 1.84
CA ASP A 56 12.74 9.41 1.61
C ASP A 56 13.97 10.17 2.15
N GLY A 57 14.71 10.89 1.30
CA GLY A 57 15.97 11.52 1.69
C GLY A 57 16.73 12.20 0.54
N PRO A 58 17.82 12.95 0.81
CA PRO A 58 18.56 13.71 -0.20
C PRO A 58 19.31 12.84 -1.22
N TYR A 59 19.44 11.53 -0.94
CA TYR A 59 19.96 10.51 -1.85
C TYR A 59 18.86 9.54 -2.32
N SER A 60 17.60 9.86 -2.00
CA SER A 60 16.45 9.15 -2.53
C SER A 60 16.51 9.30 -4.04
N CYS A 61 16.61 8.16 -4.71
CA CYS A 61 16.46 8.07 -6.14
C CYS A 61 15.22 8.91 -6.50
N CYS A 62 15.29 9.77 -7.53
CA CYS A 62 14.19 10.68 -7.96
C CYS A 62 12.93 9.94 -8.46
N CYS A 63 12.68 8.75 -7.93
CA CYS A 63 11.53 7.92 -8.13
C CYS A 63 10.36 8.56 -7.42
N GLU A 64 9.32 8.84 -8.19
CA GLU A 64 7.99 9.06 -7.67
C GLU A 64 7.64 7.89 -6.72
N ASN A 65 7.06 8.20 -5.55
CA ASN A 65 6.54 7.20 -4.60
C ASN A 65 5.29 6.52 -5.18
N LYS A 66 5.52 5.75 -6.25
CA LYS A 66 4.54 5.04 -7.07
C LYS A 66 4.46 3.59 -6.63
N PHE A 67 3.26 3.17 -6.23
CA PHE A 67 2.90 1.79 -5.98
C PHE A 67 2.07 1.30 -7.17
N THR A 68 2.65 0.43 -7.98
CA THR A 68 2.03 -0.03 -9.23
C THR A 68 1.07 -1.18 -8.95
N LEU A 69 -0.14 -1.09 -9.49
CA LEU A 69 -1.16 -2.14 -9.42
C LEU A 69 -1.04 -3.04 -10.65
N PHE A 70 -0.80 -4.32 -10.41
CA PHE A 70 -0.76 -5.36 -11.41
C PHE A 70 -1.95 -6.31 -11.29
N GLY A 71 -2.30 -6.96 -12.39
CA GLY A 71 -3.23 -8.09 -12.41
C GLY A 71 -2.73 -9.28 -11.62
N SER A 72 -3.53 -10.34 -11.58
CA SER A 72 -3.16 -11.62 -10.95
C SER A 72 -1.90 -12.24 -11.57
N ASP A 73 -1.60 -11.91 -12.84
CA ASP A 73 -0.42 -12.32 -13.59
C ASP A 73 0.88 -11.61 -13.18
N ARG A 74 0.81 -10.56 -12.35
CA ARG A 74 1.94 -9.72 -11.90
C ARG A 74 2.68 -8.98 -13.02
N THR A 75 2.16 -8.97 -14.24
CA THR A 75 2.82 -8.37 -15.41
C THR A 75 1.96 -7.29 -16.05
N THR A 76 0.64 -7.47 -16.07
CA THR A 76 -0.28 -6.49 -16.65
C THR A 76 -0.51 -5.36 -15.65
N GLU A 77 -0.01 -4.15 -15.95
CA GLU A 77 -0.29 -2.94 -15.17
C GLU A 77 -1.75 -2.51 -15.39
N ILE A 78 -2.47 -2.33 -14.29
CA ILE A 78 -3.90 -1.97 -14.28
C ILE A 78 -4.11 -0.56 -13.73
N GLY A 79 -3.16 -0.06 -12.95
CA GLY A 79 -3.24 1.26 -12.34
C GLY A 79 -2.07 1.55 -11.41
N ALA A 80 -2.19 2.60 -10.61
CA ALA A 80 -1.19 2.93 -9.60
C ALA A 80 -1.76 3.77 -8.46
N ILE A 81 -1.13 3.67 -7.30
CA ILE A 81 -1.28 4.57 -6.16
C ILE A 81 -0.02 5.43 -6.09
N TYR A 82 -0.16 6.72 -5.87
CA TYR A 82 0.96 7.66 -5.73
C TYR A 82 0.86 8.35 -4.38
N LYS A 83 1.95 8.28 -3.60
CA LYS A 83 2.13 9.11 -2.41
C LYS A 83 2.80 10.42 -2.83
N LYS A 84 2.15 11.55 -2.61
CA LYS A 84 2.73 12.86 -2.90
C LYS A 84 3.71 13.22 -1.79
N TYR A 85 5.00 13.28 -2.12
CA TYR A 85 6.01 13.83 -1.21
C TYR A 85 5.91 15.37 -1.22
N SER A 86 5.63 16.01 -0.09
CA SER A 86 5.56 17.48 0.00
C SER A 86 6.92 18.18 0.10
N GLY A 87 8.03 17.42 0.16
CA GLY A 87 9.37 17.99 0.31
C GLY A 87 9.61 18.60 1.70
N PHE A 88 10.89 18.92 1.97
CA PHE A 88 11.49 19.33 3.25
C PHE A 88 10.87 20.55 3.98
N CYS A 89 9.80 21.16 3.47
CA CYS A 89 9.19 22.36 4.02
C CYS A 89 7.71 22.15 4.35
N LYS A 90 7.37 21.21 5.26
CA LYS A 90 6.18 21.28 6.16
C LYS A 90 5.83 20.03 6.98
N GLU A 91 6.72 19.06 7.15
CA GLU A 91 6.45 17.95 8.09
C GLU A 91 6.24 18.43 9.55
N ALA A 92 6.66 19.65 9.88
CA ALA A 92 6.42 20.25 11.19
C ALA A 92 5.00 20.81 11.44
N PHE A 93 4.11 20.92 10.43
CA PHE A 93 2.84 21.64 10.63
C PHE A 93 1.56 20.98 10.13
N THR A 94 1.61 19.89 9.35
CA THR A 94 0.38 19.13 9.06
C THR A 94 0.69 17.67 8.73
N SER A 95 0.47 16.78 9.70
CA SER A 95 0.63 15.32 9.60
C SER A 95 -0.41 14.67 8.69
N CYS A 96 -0.46 15.04 7.41
CA CYS A 96 -1.40 14.48 6.45
C CYS A 96 -0.67 14.06 5.18
N ASP A 97 -0.47 12.74 5.03
CA ASP A 97 -0.01 12.15 3.78
C ASP A 97 -1.10 12.29 2.71
N VAL A 98 -0.74 12.80 1.53
CA VAL A 98 -1.67 12.95 0.40
C VAL A 98 -1.41 11.85 -0.61
N PHE A 99 -2.39 10.95 -0.76
CA PHE A 99 -2.36 9.89 -1.76
C PHE A 99 -3.31 10.18 -2.92
N SER A 100 -2.89 9.76 -4.11
CA SER A 100 -3.76 9.71 -5.29
C SER A 100 -3.80 8.28 -5.83
N MET A 101 -4.96 7.86 -6.33
CA MET A 101 -5.19 6.50 -6.80
C MET A 101 -5.80 6.55 -8.20
N HIS A 102 -5.16 5.83 -9.12
CA HIS A 102 -5.61 5.66 -10.49
C HIS A 102 -6.01 4.19 -10.69
N VAL A 103 -7.32 3.94 -10.74
CA VAL A 103 -7.90 2.63 -11.01
C VAL A 103 -8.88 2.71 -12.18
N PRO A 104 -9.04 1.63 -12.98
CA PRO A 104 -9.98 1.64 -14.09
C PRO A 104 -11.42 1.84 -13.62
N ILE A 105 -12.21 2.60 -14.38
CA ILE A 105 -13.62 2.84 -14.06
C ILE A 105 -14.45 1.55 -14.05
N ASN A 106 -14.13 0.60 -14.93
CA ASN A 106 -14.82 -0.68 -15.06
C ASN A 106 -14.30 -1.78 -14.11
N MET A 107 -13.37 -1.46 -13.21
CA MET A 107 -12.89 -2.42 -12.22
C MET A 107 -14.01 -2.75 -11.21
N ASP A 108 -14.08 -4.01 -10.80
CA ASP A 108 -15.06 -4.48 -9.81
C ASP A 108 -14.99 -3.65 -8.51
N VAL A 109 -16.16 -3.37 -7.94
CA VAL A 109 -16.29 -2.54 -6.75
C VAL A 109 -15.55 -3.17 -5.57
N LYS A 110 -15.57 -4.51 -5.44
CA LYS A 110 -14.84 -5.20 -4.37
C LYS A 110 -13.33 -5.06 -4.53
N ALA A 111 -12.83 -5.20 -5.76
CA ALA A 111 -11.42 -4.97 -6.06
C ALA A 111 -11.00 -3.53 -5.72
N LYS A 112 -11.80 -2.52 -6.08
CA LYS A 112 -11.53 -1.12 -5.70
C LYS A 112 -11.50 -0.91 -4.18
N MET A 113 -12.44 -1.50 -3.45
CA MET A 113 -12.45 -1.46 -1.99
C MET A 113 -11.20 -2.11 -1.38
N LEU A 114 -10.73 -3.21 -1.95
CA LEU A 114 -9.50 -3.87 -1.51
C LEU A 114 -8.24 -3.05 -1.81
N VAL A 115 -8.19 -2.36 -2.96
CA VAL A 115 -7.10 -1.41 -3.26
C VAL A 115 -7.11 -0.24 -2.26
N LEU A 116 -8.29 0.26 -1.88
CA LEU A 116 -8.42 1.28 -0.83
C LEU A 116 -8.00 0.74 0.56
N GLY A 117 -8.35 -0.50 0.90
CA GLY A 117 -7.84 -1.14 2.11
C GLY A 117 -6.32 -1.26 2.10
N ALA A 118 -5.73 -1.57 0.94
CA ALA A 118 -4.28 -1.67 0.80
C ALA A 118 -3.60 -0.30 0.93
N LEU A 119 -4.27 0.77 0.47
CA LEU A 119 -3.81 2.14 0.69
C LEU A 119 -3.68 2.47 2.18
N PHE A 120 -4.69 2.13 2.99
CA PHE A 120 -4.62 2.32 4.44
C PHE A 120 -3.52 1.48 5.09
N LEU A 121 -3.30 0.26 4.62
CA LEU A 121 -2.19 -0.56 5.07
C LEU A 121 -0.85 0.12 4.75
N ILE A 122 -0.65 0.59 3.52
CA ILE A 122 0.58 1.30 3.11
C ILE A 122 0.84 2.53 3.98
N ASP A 123 -0.20 3.30 4.30
CA ASP A 123 -0.10 4.47 5.18
C ASP A 123 0.33 4.07 6.61
N PHE A 124 -0.33 3.06 7.18
CA PHE A 124 0.00 2.51 8.51
C PHE A 124 1.46 1.99 8.58
N MET A 125 1.92 1.34 7.52
CA MET A 125 3.28 0.81 7.41
C MET A 125 4.31 1.94 7.33
N ASN A 126 4.05 2.99 6.55
CA ASN A 126 4.94 4.14 6.45
C ASN A 126 5.04 4.90 7.78
N PHE A 127 3.92 5.08 8.50
CA PHE A 127 3.93 5.74 9.80
C PHE A 127 4.83 5.01 10.82
N SER A 128 4.80 3.68 10.82
CA SER A 128 5.60 2.85 11.76
C SER A 128 7.11 2.84 11.45
N LEU A 129 7.48 3.02 10.17
CA LEU A 129 8.88 3.00 9.73
C LEU A 129 9.56 4.37 9.79
N THR A 130 8.81 5.46 9.93
CA THR A 130 9.36 6.81 10.03
C THR A 130 9.62 7.10 11.51
N PRO A 131 10.87 7.31 11.97
CA PRO A 131 11.12 7.72 13.34
C PRO A 131 10.39 9.04 13.58
N GLN A 132 9.48 9.10 14.56
CA GLN A 132 9.00 10.38 15.03
C GLN A 132 10.21 11.15 15.55
N GLN A 133 10.66 12.18 14.81
CA GLN A 133 11.50 13.21 15.39
C GLN A 133 10.62 13.97 16.39
N GLN A 134 10.50 13.39 17.60
CA GLN A 134 10.03 14.10 18.77
C GLN A 134 11.03 15.23 19.01
N SER A 135 10.60 16.47 18.73
CA SER A 135 11.27 17.69 19.15
C SER A 135 11.21 17.84 20.67
#